data_AF-A0A848WR91-F1
#
_entry.id   AF-A0A848WR91-F1
#
_cell.length_a   1.000
_cell.length_b   1.000
_cell.length_c   1.000
_cell.angle_alpha   90.00
_cell.angle_beta   90.00
_cell.angle_gamma   90.00
#
_symmetry.space_group_name_H-M   'P 1'
#
loop_
_entity.id
_entity.type
_entity.pdbx_description
1 polymer ?
#
loop_
_entity_poly.entity_id
_entity_poly.type
_entity_poly.pdbx_seq_one_letter_code
_entity_poly.pdbx_strand_id
1 'polypeptide(L)'
;DRAMFFDETGLPWVMPSPNMPTLDTAIVYPGMCLFEGTNVSEARGTTRPFELFGAPWIADGTGFCKKLNNLGLPGVHFREASFEPMFQKHVGEFCRGAQIHVTDRDSYLPVKTAVEILRLIRADHPDDFAFNPPPYEYETEKLPIEILLGVPVGEVFE
;
A
#
# COMPACT_ATOMS: atom_id res chain seq x y z
N ASP A 1 -9.43 2.51 -26.06
CA ASP A 1 -8.85 3.85 -25.87
C ASP A 1 -7.79 3.76 -24.77
N ARG A 2 -6.78 4.63 -24.72
CA ARG A 2 -5.81 4.68 -23.61
C ARG A 2 -6.41 5.22 -22.31
N ALA A 3 -7.55 5.91 -22.39
CA ALA A 3 -8.26 6.43 -21.23
C ALA A 3 -9.14 5.38 -20.52
N MET A 4 -9.34 4.19 -21.11
CA MET A 4 -10.24 3.18 -20.56
C MET A 4 -9.62 2.43 -19.38
N PHE A 5 -10.39 2.28 -18.32
CA PHE A 5 -10.22 1.23 -17.33
C PHE A 5 -10.68 -0.13 -17.87
N PHE A 6 -10.25 -1.21 -17.21
CA PHE A 6 -10.49 -2.55 -17.72
C PHE A 6 -11.99 -2.91 -17.79
N ASP A 7 -12.77 -2.49 -16.80
CA ASP A 7 -14.23 -2.70 -16.76
C ASP A 7 -14.97 -2.02 -17.92
N GLU A 8 -14.43 -0.93 -18.46
CA GLU A 8 -15.01 -0.24 -19.62
C GLU A 8 -14.83 -1.01 -20.93
N THR A 9 -13.96 -2.03 -20.95
CA THR A 9 -13.83 -2.92 -22.11
C THR A 9 -15.00 -3.90 -22.26
N GLY A 10 -15.78 -4.10 -21.20
CA GLY A 10 -16.85 -5.11 -21.13
C GLY A 10 -16.32 -6.55 -21.02
N LEU A 11 -15.00 -6.76 -20.90
CA LEU A 11 -14.41 -8.07 -20.71
C LEU A 11 -14.46 -8.50 -19.23
N PRO A 12 -14.58 -9.81 -18.95
CA PRO A 12 -14.48 -10.31 -17.59
C PRO A 12 -13.06 -10.14 -17.05
N TRP A 13 -12.94 -9.72 -15.79
CA TRP A 13 -11.66 -9.68 -15.09
C TRP A 13 -11.13 -11.10 -14.86
N VAL A 14 -9.95 -11.40 -15.41
CA VAL A 14 -9.20 -12.62 -15.11
C VAL A 14 -8.02 -12.20 -14.26
N MET A 15 -7.99 -12.64 -13.00
CA MET A 15 -6.94 -12.24 -12.06
C MET A 15 -5.54 -12.61 -12.60
N PRO A 16 -4.64 -11.64 -12.81
CA PRO A 16 -3.31 -11.91 -13.37
C PRO A 16 -2.36 -12.54 -12.34
N SER A 17 -2.70 -12.46 -11.05
CA SER A 17 -1.91 -12.96 -9.93
C SER A 17 -2.83 -13.33 -8.76
N PRO A 18 -2.47 -14.34 -7.94
CA PRO A 18 -3.16 -14.62 -6.67
C PRO A 18 -3.38 -13.39 -5.78
N ASN A 19 -2.43 -12.44 -5.81
CA ASN A 19 -2.49 -11.21 -5.01
C ASN A 19 -3.04 -10.00 -5.79
N MET A 20 -3.65 -10.22 -6.96
CA MET A 20 -4.39 -9.20 -7.71
C MET A 20 -5.78 -9.74 -8.10
N PRO A 21 -6.64 -10.01 -7.10
CA PRO A 21 -7.92 -10.68 -7.32
C PRO A 21 -8.95 -9.80 -8.03
N THR A 22 -8.88 -8.47 -7.89
CA THR A 22 -9.89 -7.53 -8.38
C THR A 22 -9.27 -6.42 -9.23
N LEU A 23 -10.12 -5.73 -10.00
CA LEU A 23 -9.75 -4.47 -10.67
C LEU A 23 -9.36 -3.40 -9.65
N ASP A 24 -10.03 -3.35 -8.49
CA ASP A 24 -9.70 -2.41 -7.40
C ASP A 24 -8.25 -2.58 -6.94
N THR A 25 -7.78 -3.83 -6.79
CA THR A 25 -6.38 -4.11 -6.49
C THR A 25 -5.47 -3.54 -7.58
N ALA A 26 -5.81 -3.69 -8.85
CA ALA A 26 -5.01 -3.18 -9.97
C ALA A 26 -4.92 -1.64 -9.99
N ILE A 27 -5.95 -0.93 -9.50
CA ILE A 27 -5.94 0.54 -9.40
C ILE A 27 -4.96 1.02 -8.32
N VAL A 28 -4.91 0.36 -7.16
CA VAL A 28 -4.05 0.77 -6.04
C VAL A 28 -2.62 0.24 -6.13
N TYR A 29 -2.43 -0.90 -6.83
CA TYR A 29 -1.15 -1.62 -6.91
C TYR A 29 0.05 -0.76 -7.31
N PRO A 30 -0.01 0.17 -8.29
CA PRO A 30 1.16 0.97 -8.68
C PRO A 30 1.78 1.78 -7.54
N GLY A 31 0.99 2.16 -6.53
CA GLY A 31 1.50 2.77 -5.31
C GLY A 31 1.73 1.76 -4.21
N MET A 32 0.77 0.84 -4.01
CA MET A 32 0.81 -0.07 -2.86
C MET A 32 1.89 -1.14 -2.96
N CYS A 33 2.46 -1.40 -4.13
CA CYS A 33 3.67 -2.22 -4.27
C CYS A 33 4.89 -1.62 -3.54
N LEU A 34 4.95 -0.30 -3.32
CA LEU A 34 6.02 0.33 -2.55
C LEU A 34 6.15 -0.23 -1.13
N PHE A 35 5.05 -0.72 -0.56
CA PHE A 35 5.03 -1.31 0.78
C PHE A 35 5.88 -2.58 0.85
N GLU A 36 6.09 -3.29 -0.26
CA GLU A 36 6.98 -4.44 -0.34
C GLU A 36 8.41 -4.09 0.09
N GLY A 37 8.82 -2.84 -0.11
CA GLY A 37 10.11 -2.32 0.36
C GLY A 37 10.16 -1.89 1.83
N THR A 38 9.13 -2.19 2.62
CA THR A 38 9.01 -1.79 4.03
C THR A 38 8.57 -2.94 4.92
N ASN A 39 8.69 -2.76 6.24
CA ASN A 39 8.14 -3.68 7.23
C ASN A 39 6.63 -3.49 7.49
N VAL A 40 5.94 -2.62 6.76
CA VAL A 40 4.48 -2.47 6.82
C VAL A 40 3.84 -3.55 5.94
N SER A 41 2.78 -4.19 6.43
CA SER A 41 2.03 -5.17 5.66
C SER A 41 1.14 -4.48 4.63
N GLU A 42 1.28 -4.90 3.37
CA GLU A 42 0.35 -4.67 2.27
C GLU A 42 -0.79 -5.71 2.23
N ALA A 43 -1.00 -6.41 3.34
CA ALA A 43 -2.08 -7.38 3.55
C ALA A 43 -2.13 -8.55 2.56
N ARG A 44 -0.98 -8.94 1.98
CA ARG A 44 -0.80 -10.32 1.52
C ARG A 44 -1.07 -11.24 2.71
N GLY A 45 -1.73 -12.38 2.47
CA GLY A 45 -2.29 -13.19 3.57
C GLY A 45 -3.74 -12.90 3.91
N THR A 46 -4.38 -11.94 3.25
CA THR A 46 -5.81 -11.61 3.42
C THR A 46 -6.60 -11.78 2.13
N THR A 47 -7.90 -11.49 2.16
CA THR A 47 -8.76 -11.46 0.96
C THR A 47 -8.71 -10.13 0.18
N ARG A 48 -7.90 -9.16 0.64
CA ARG A 48 -7.81 -7.79 0.10
C ARG A 48 -6.35 -7.30 0.05
N PRO A 49 -5.44 -8.03 -0.63
CA PRO A 49 -4.05 -7.62 -0.76
C PRO A 49 -3.95 -6.27 -1.47
N PHE A 50 -3.02 -5.43 -1.03
CA PHE A 50 -2.77 -4.04 -1.47
C PHE A 50 -3.91 -3.04 -1.23
N GLU A 51 -5.15 -3.49 -1.14
CA GLU A 51 -6.29 -2.65 -0.74
C GLU A 51 -6.29 -2.36 0.76
N LEU A 52 -5.72 -3.26 1.57
CA LEU A 52 -5.47 -3.09 2.99
C LEU A 52 -3.97 -2.86 3.25
N PHE A 53 -3.68 -2.10 4.30
CA PHE A 53 -2.33 -2.00 4.82
C PHE A 53 -2.34 -1.75 6.33
N GLY A 54 -1.27 -2.14 7.02
CA GLY A 54 -1.16 -1.98 8.47
C GLY A 54 0.03 -2.70 9.08
N ALA A 55 0.17 -2.57 10.39
CA ALA A 55 1.19 -3.26 11.18
C ALA A 55 0.73 -3.50 12.63
N PRO A 56 1.33 -4.44 13.36
CA PRO A 56 0.98 -4.72 14.76
C PRO A 56 1.26 -3.55 15.72
N TRP A 57 2.25 -2.72 15.39
CA TRP A 57 2.66 -1.56 16.19
C TRP A 57 1.80 -0.30 15.97
N ILE A 58 0.85 -0.33 15.01
CA ILE A 58 -0.16 0.72 14.89
C ILE A 58 -1.20 0.51 15.99
N ALA A 59 -1.15 1.32 17.05
CA ALA A 59 -2.05 1.18 18.19
C ALA A 59 -3.46 1.75 17.92
N ASP A 60 -3.56 2.94 17.31
CA ASP A 60 -4.81 3.69 17.07
C ASP A 60 -5.15 3.79 15.58
N GLY A 61 -5.87 2.78 15.07
CA GLY A 61 -6.29 2.71 13.67
C GLY A 61 -7.26 3.84 13.27
N THR A 62 -8.20 4.19 14.15
CA THR A 62 -9.15 5.28 13.92
C THR A 62 -8.43 6.63 13.79
N GLY A 63 -7.56 6.96 14.74
CA GLY A 63 -6.79 8.21 14.73
C GLY A 63 -5.84 8.29 13.55
N PHE A 64 -5.20 7.17 13.20
CA PHE A 64 -4.36 7.08 12.01
C PHE A 64 -5.15 7.34 10.71
N CYS A 65 -6.31 6.71 10.52
CA CYS A 65 -7.16 6.96 9.35
C CYS A 65 -7.66 8.40 9.30
N LYS A 66 -7.95 9.03 10.44
CA LYS A 66 -8.31 10.45 10.50
C LYS A 66 -7.16 11.34 10.01
N LYS A 67 -5.92 11.08 10.41
CA LYS A 67 -4.74 11.81 9.91
C LYS A 67 -4.58 11.66 8.40
N LEU A 68 -4.70 10.43 7.88
CA LEU A 68 -4.65 10.17 6.43
C LEU A 68 -5.72 10.92 5.65
N ASN A 69 -6.97 10.87 6.09
CA ASN A 69 -8.07 11.58 5.44
C ASN A 69 -7.88 13.11 5.48
N ASN A 70 -7.25 13.64 6.53
CA ASN A 70 -6.94 15.07 6.64
C ASN A 70 -5.85 15.55 5.65
N LEU A 71 -5.11 14.64 5.01
CA LEU A 71 -4.17 15.01 3.94
C LEU A 71 -4.88 15.52 2.68
N GLY A 72 -6.19 15.27 2.53
CA GLY A 72 -6.97 15.77 1.41
C GLY A 72 -6.53 15.20 0.05
N LEU A 73 -6.06 13.96 0.03
CA LEU A 73 -5.63 13.29 -1.20
C LEU A 73 -6.82 13.10 -2.16
N PRO A 74 -6.64 13.36 -3.47
CA PRO A 74 -7.73 13.27 -4.43
C PRO A 74 -8.16 11.82 -4.67
N GLY A 75 -9.47 11.62 -4.85
CA GLY A 75 -10.04 10.34 -5.29
C GLY A 75 -9.94 9.18 -4.31
N VAL A 76 -9.63 9.41 -3.03
CA VAL A 76 -9.42 8.35 -2.04
C VAL A 76 -10.00 8.68 -0.67
N HIS A 77 -10.50 7.64 0.01
CA HIS A 77 -10.87 7.66 1.41
C HIS A 77 -10.23 6.48 2.16
N PHE A 78 -9.78 6.73 3.39
CA PHE A 78 -9.17 5.72 4.25
C PHE A 78 -10.14 5.31 5.35
N ARG A 79 -10.53 4.03 5.36
CA ARG A 79 -11.39 3.46 6.40
C ARG A 79 -10.54 2.58 7.29
N GLU A 80 -10.72 2.67 8.61
CA GLU A 80 -10.03 1.75 9.53
C GLU A 80 -10.32 0.29 9.17
N ALA A 81 -9.26 -0.50 9.15
CA ALA A 81 -9.33 -1.94 9.01
C ALA A 81 -8.33 -2.60 9.96
N SER A 82 -8.70 -3.77 10.47
CA SER A 82 -7.79 -4.65 11.19
C SER A 82 -7.82 -6.01 10.55
N PHE A 83 -6.68 -6.70 10.52
CA PHE A 83 -6.53 -7.98 9.85
C PHE A 83 -5.38 -8.78 10.46
N GLU A 84 -5.41 -10.10 10.26
CA GLU A 84 -4.34 -11.01 10.63
C GLU A 84 -3.89 -11.75 9.36
N PRO A 85 -2.69 -11.47 8.84
CA PRO A 85 -2.17 -12.15 7.65
C PRO A 85 -1.98 -13.65 7.86
N MET A 86 -2.39 -14.46 6.88
CA MET A 86 -2.14 -15.91 6.87
C MET A 86 -0.76 -16.30 6.29
N PHE A 87 -0.07 -15.39 5.63
CA PHE A 87 1.29 -15.56 5.09
C PHE A 87 1.95 -14.19 4.82
N GLN A 88 3.26 -14.16 4.55
CA GLN A 88 4.10 -12.94 4.42
C GLN A 88 4.34 -12.16 5.72
N LYS A 89 4.22 -10.84 5.71
CA LYS A 89 4.57 -9.98 6.84
C LYS A 89 3.54 -10.14 7.96
N HIS A 90 4.01 -10.19 9.20
CA HIS A 90 3.16 -10.22 10.40
C HIS A 90 2.20 -11.41 10.44
N VAL A 91 2.62 -12.60 9.97
CA VAL A 91 1.76 -13.80 9.98
C VAL A 91 1.29 -14.12 11.38
N GLY A 92 -0.02 -14.28 11.57
CA GLY A 92 -0.60 -14.60 12.88
C GLY A 92 -0.58 -13.44 13.87
N GLU A 93 -0.17 -12.24 13.44
CA GLU A 93 -0.16 -11.04 14.28
C GLU A 93 -1.32 -10.11 13.88
N PHE A 94 -2.02 -9.59 14.88
CA PHE A 94 -3.12 -8.66 14.69
C PHE A 94 -2.59 -7.29 14.23
N CYS A 95 -2.82 -6.95 12.97
CA CYS A 95 -2.45 -5.66 12.38
C CYS A 95 -3.64 -4.69 12.44
N ARG A 96 -3.38 -3.44 12.83
CA ARG A 96 -4.29 -2.31 12.61
C ARG A 96 -3.76 -1.43 11.49
N GLY A 97 -4.67 -0.77 10.78
CA GLY A 97 -4.33 0.16 9.72
C GLY A 97 -5.57 0.61 8.98
N ALA A 98 -5.53 0.58 7.65
CA ALA A 98 -6.63 1.08 6.83
C ALA A 98 -6.91 0.22 5.60
N GLN A 99 -8.14 0.32 5.12
CA GLN A 99 -8.52 0.02 3.75
C GLN A 99 -8.51 1.31 2.92
N ILE A 100 -7.95 1.21 1.71
CA ILE A 100 -8.02 2.23 0.68
C ILE A 100 -9.32 2.05 -0.09
N HIS A 101 -10.19 3.06 -0.04
CA HIS A 101 -11.37 3.16 -0.88
C HIS A 101 -11.11 4.21 -1.95
N VAL A 102 -10.91 3.79 -3.20
CA VAL A 102 -10.86 4.70 -4.34
C VAL A 102 -12.28 5.20 -4.61
N THR A 103 -12.51 6.50 -4.40
CA THR A 103 -13.82 7.14 -4.57
C THR A 103 -13.99 7.76 -5.95
N ASP A 104 -12.87 8.09 -6.60
CA ASP A 104 -12.83 8.59 -7.98
C ASP A 104 -11.50 8.18 -8.62
N ARG A 105 -11.57 7.26 -9.58
CA ARG A 105 -10.39 6.67 -10.23
C ARG A 105 -9.70 7.60 -11.22
N ASP A 106 -10.39 8.64 -11.69
CA ASP A 106 -9.81 9.61 -12.64
C ASP A 106 -8.91 10.63 -11.93
N SER A 107 -9.24 10.97 -10.68
CA SER A 107 -8.43 11.87 -9.85
C SER A 107 -7.48 11.16 -8.89
N TYR A 108 -7.61 9.84 -8.71
CA TYR A 108 -6.77 9.06 -7.81
C TYR A 108 -5.31 8.99 -8.29
N LEU A 109 -4.38 9.30 -7.38
CA LEU A 109 -2.93 9.30 -7.66
C LEU A 109 -2.25 8.17 -6.85
N PRO A 110 -2.14 6.93 -7.37
CA PRO A 110 -1.75 5.76 -6.59
C PRO A 110 -0.37 5.91 -5.93
N VAL A 111 0.65 6.32 -6.69
CA VAL A 111 2.03 6.46 -6.19
C VAL A 111 2.11 7.57 -5.13
N LYS A 112 1.50 8.73 -5.40
CA LYS A 112 1.46 9.84 -4.44
C LYS A 112 0.77 9.41 -3.14
N THR A 113 -0.35 8.72 -3.25
CA THR A 113 -1.09 8.19 -2.09
C THR A 113 -0.21 7.28 -1.25
N ALA A 114 0.47 6.30 -1.86
CA ALA A 114 1.34 5.38 -1.12
C ALA A 114 2.52 6.08 -0.44
N VAL A 115 3.16 7.03 -1.12
CA VAL A 115 4.25 7.84 -0.53
C VAL A 115 3.77 8.64 0.68
N GLU A 116 2.62 9.29 0.59
CA GLU A 116 2.06 10.08 1.70
C GLU A 116 1.64 9.20 2.89
N ILE A 117 1.12 7.98 2.63
CA ILE A 117 0.88 7.00 3.69
C ILE A 117 2.19 6.62 4.38
N LEU A 118 3.23 6.26 3.62
CA LEU A 118 4.52 5.86 4.18
C LEU A 118 5.22 7.00 4.93
N ARG A 119 5.12 8.24 4.44
CA ARG A 119 5.59 9.45 5.15
C ARG A 119 4.91 9.60 6.50
N LEU A 120 3.58 9.48 6.53
CA LEU A 120 2.82 9.59 7.78
C LEU A 120 3.18 8.47 8.76
N ILE A 121 3.24 7.22 8.28
CA ILE A 121 3.63 6.07 9.09
C ILE A 121 5.02 6.27 9.69
N ARG A 122 6.02 6.66 8.87
CA ARG A 122 7.39 6.91 9.33
C ARG A 122 7.46 8.05 10.35
N ALA A 123 6.62 9.08 10.21
CA ALA A 123 6.56 10.19 11.14
C ALA A 123 5.89 9.81 12.48
N ASP A 124 4.83 9.00 12.45
CA ASP A 124 4.08 8.58 13.63
C ASP A 124 4.77 7.43 14.40
N HIS A 125 5.57 6.61 13.70
CA HIS A 125 6.19 5.39 14.22
C HIS A 125 7.70 5.31 13.88
N PRO A 126 8.52 6.30 14.24
CA PRO A 126 9.94 6.36 13.82
C PRO A 126 10.80 5.24 14.40
N ASP A 127 10.43 4.69 15.56
CA ASP A 127 11.17 3.61 16.23
C ASP A 127 10.81 2.21 15.68
N ASP A 128 9.62 2.07 15.08
CA ASP A 128 9.10 0.80 14.58
C ASP A 128 9.22 0.67 13.05
N PHE A 129 9.08 1.77 12.31
CA PHE A 129 9.12 1.76 10.85
C PHE A 129 10.52 1.48 10.31
N ALA A 130 10.61 0.59 9.32
CA ALA A 130 11.86 0.31 8.62
C ALA A 130 11.63 0.06 7.12
N PHE A 131 12.57 0.55 6.31
CA PHE A 131 12.76 0.03 4.97
C PHE A 131 13.43 -1.34 5.05
N ASN A 132 12.98 -2.29 4.22
CA ASN A 132 13.56 -3.61 4.19
C ASN A 132 15.01 -3.53 3.67
N PRO A 133 15.95 -4.33 4.19
CA PRO A 133 17.27 -4.45 3.59
C PRO A 133 17.21 -5.27 2.28
N PRO A 134 18.22 -5.17 1.41
CA PRO A 134 18.38 -6.12 0.29
C PRO A 134 18.49 -7.57 0.78
N PRO A 135 18.20 -8.56 -0.08
CA PRO A 135 17.90 -8.44 -1.51
C PRO A 135 16.41 -8.18 -1.81
N TYR A 136 16.11 -7.77 -3.05
CA TYR A 136 14.76 -7.73 -3.62
C TYR A 136 14.77 -8.27 -5.05
N GLU A 137 14.02 -9.34 -5.30
CA GLU A 137 14.02 -10.07 -6.57
C GLU A 137 15.45 -10.46 -7.01
N TYR A 138 15.98 -9.84 -8.07
CA TYR A 138 17.31 -10.08 -8.61
C TYR A 138 18.34 -9.00 -8.23
N GLU A 139 17.93 -8.02 -7.42
CA GLU A 139 18.80 -6.96 -6.90
C GLU A 139 19.32 -7.31 -5.50
N THR A 140 20.62 -7.15 -5.28
CA THR A 140 21.30 -7.58 -4.04
C THR A 140 21.98 -6.44 -3.30
N GLU A 141 22.11 -5.26 -3.89
CA GLU A 141 22.85 -4.14 -3.31
C GLU A 141 21.94 -3.00 -2.86
N LYS A 142 20.97 -2.62 -3.70
CA LYS A 142 20.09 -1.48 -3.44
C LYS A 142 18.95 -1.83 -2.48
N LEU A 143 18.44 -0.83 -1.78
CA LEU A 143 17.26 -1.03 -0.97
C LEU A 143 16.06 -1.41 -1.88
N PRO A 144 15.24 -2.39 -1.48
CA PRO A 144 13.99 -2.74 -2.15
C PRO A 144 13.12 -1.51 -2.49
N ILE A 145 13.00 -0.55 -1.56
CA ILE A 145 12.22 0.67 -1.79
C ILE A 145 12.79 1.56 -2.91
N GLU A 146 14.13 1.61 -3.05
CA GLU A 146 14.78 2.43 -4.08
C GLU A 146 14.63 1.80 -5.47
N ILE A 147 14.61 0.47 -5.54
CA ILE A 147 14.25 -0.26 -6.77
C ILE A 147 12.82 0.05 -7.18
N LEU A 148 11.89 0.02 -6.23
CA LEU A 148 10.48 0.27 -6.48
C LEU A 148 10.18 1.73 -6.85
N LEU A 149 10.87 2.69 -6.24
CA LEU A 149 10.75 4.12 -6.56
C LEU A 149 11.50 4.51 -7.84
N GLY A 150 12.56 3.79 -8.18
CA GLY A 150 13.49 4.16 -9.26
C GLY A 150 14.43 5.31 -8.91
N VAL A 151 14.43 5.79 -7.66
CA VAL A 151 15.26 6.88 -7.14
C VAL A 151 15.71 6.57 -5.70
N PRO A 152 16.81 7.19 -5.21
CA PRO A 152 17.23 7.09 -3.82
C PRO A 152 16.14 7.49 -2.83
N VAL A 153 16.12 6.84 -1.66
CA VAL A 153 15.07 7.05 -0.66
C VAL A 153 15.01 8.51 -0.15
N GLY A 154 16.17 9.19 -0.08
CA GLY A 154 16.29 10.57 0.34
C GLY A 154 15.64 11.58 -0.62
N GLU A 155 15.50 11.26 -1.91
CA GLU A 155 14.83 12.17 -2.85
C GLU A 155 13.30 12.22 -2.64
N VAL A 156 12.75 11.24 -1.93
CA VAL A 156 11.30 11.08 -1.71
C VAL A 156 10.92 11.27 -0.24
N PHE A 157 11.76 10.85 0.70
CA PHE A 157 11.41 10.82 2.13
C PHE A 157 12.30 11.68 3.04
N GLU A 158 13.15 12.55 2.48
CA GLU A 158 13.89 13.60 3.22
C GLU A 158 13.44 15.01 2.82
#